data_AF-A0A7D4Q391-F1
#
_entry.id   AF-A0A7D4Q391-F1
#
_cell.length_a   1.000
_cell.length_b   1.000
_cell.length_c   1.000
_cell.angle_alpha   90.00
_cell.angle_beta   90.00
_cell.angle_gamma   90.00
#
_symmetry.space_group_name_H-M   'P 1'
#
loop_
_entity.id
_entity.type
_entity.pdbx_description
1 polymer ?
#
loop_
_entity_poly.entity_id
_entity_poly.type
_entity_poly.pdbx_seq_one_letter_code
_entity_poly.pdbx_strand_id
1 'polypeptide(L)'
;MNTYQQKWIDILNNAGLQGWEITPVGDDIMVVMPHITDLKVIRDNLPTIIGQLSLDIEEPAKRLRFIIKNGYEEFDYVINPNYSDLEE
;
A
#
# COMPACT_ATOMS: atom_id res chain seq x y z
N MET A 1 -0.48 -14.74 5.56
CA MET A 1 -1.32 -13.52 5.41
C MET A 1 -1.81 -13.10 6.78
N ASN A 2 -1.53 -11.86 7.18
CA ASN A 2 -1.97 -11.28 8.44
C ASN A 2 -3.37 -10.63 8.27
N THR A 3 -4.19 -10.59 9.32
CA THR A 3 -5.51 -9.93 9.30
C THR A 3 -5.42 -8.46 8.87
N TYR A 4 -4.40 -7.75 9.37
CA TYR A 4 -4.07 -6.38 9.00
C TYR A 4 -3.81 -6.24 7.49
N GLN A 5 -3.00 -7.12 6.91
CA GLN A 5 -2.71 -7.16 5.48
C GLN A 5 -3.97 -7.44 4.65
N GLN A 6 -4.84 -8.35 5.11
CA GLN A 6 -6.10 -8.63 4.43
C GLN A 6 -7.05 -7.43 4.43
N LYS A 7 -7.15 -6.69 5.54
CA LYS A 7 -7.93 -5.45 5.61
C LYS A 7 -7.47 -4.43 4.58
N TRP A 8 -6.16 -4.25 4.44
CA TRP A 8 -5.60 -3.37 3.40
C TRP A 8 -5.95 -3.81 1.99
N ILE A 9 -5.82 -5.11 1.71
CA ILE A 9 -6.19 -5.65 0.39
C ILE A 9 -7.69 -5.44 0.13
N ASP A 10 -8.54 -5.68 1.12
CA ASP A 10 -9.99 -5.50 1.01
C ASP A 10 -10.36 -4.03 0.76
N ILE A 11 -9.73 -3.09 1.47
CA ILE A 11 -9.92 -1.65 1.25
C ILE A 11 -9.47 -1.24 -0.15
N LEU A 12 -8.29 -1.69 -0.61
CA LEU A 12 -7.77 -1.38 -1.94
C LEU A 12 -8.64 -1.98 -3.05
N ASN A 13 -9.20 -3.18 -2.83
CA ASN A 13 -10.16 -3.78 -3.75
C ASN A 13 -11.50 -3.02 -3.76
N ASN A 14 -12.00 -2.60 -2.59
CA ASN A 14 -13.23 -1.82 -2.46
C ASN A 14 -13.10 -0.38 -3.00
N ALA A 15 -11.88 0.16 -3.10
CA ALA A 15 -11.63 1.47 -3.69
C ALA A 15 -11.95 1.54 -5.20
N GLY A 16 -12.33 0.42 -5.84
CA GLY A 16 -12.82 0.41 -7.22
C GLY A 16 -11.72 0.70 -8.25
N LEU A 17 -10.48 0.36 -7.91
CA LEU A 17 -9.29 0.65 -8.71
C LEU A 17 -9.22 -0.30 -9.92
N GLN A 18 -9.92 0.07 -10.99
CA GLN A 18 -10.01 -0.74 -12.20
C GLN A 18 -8.63 -0.94 -12.85
N GLY A 19 -8.26 -2.20 -13.09
CA GLY A 19 -7.00 -2.59 -13.72
C GLY A 19 -5.81 -2.67 -12.78
N TRP A 20 -6.00 -2.44 -11.48
CA TRP A 20 -4.94 -2.60 -10.47
C TRP A 20 -4.91 -4.05 -9.99
N GLU A 21 -3.73 -4.65 -9.99
CA GLU A 21 -3.48 -6.00 -9.52
C GLU A 21 -2.85 -5.93 -8.12
N ILE A 22 -3.63 -6.30 -7.12
CA ILE A 22 -3.21 -6.26 -5.71
C ILE A 22 -2.94 -7.70 -5.27
N THR A 23 -1.69 -8.02 -5.02
CA THR A 23 -1.26 -9.35 -4.62
C THR A 23 -0.52 -9.33 -3.28
N PRO A 24 -0.85 -10.22 -2.34
CA PRO A 24 -0.06 -10.39 -1.12
C PRO A 24 1.29 -11.04 -1.46
N VAL A 25 2.39 -10.46 -1.00
CA VAL A 25 3.75 -11.01 -1.17
C VAL A 25 4.40 -11.16 0.19
N GLY A 26 4.27 -12.35 0.79
CA GLY A 26 4.74 -12.58 2.16
C GLY A 26 4.00 -11.68 3.16
N ASP A 27 4.75 -10.84 3.87
CA ASP A 27 4.24 -9.82 4.79
C ASP A 27 3.99 -8.45 4.10
N ASP A 28 4.25 -8.34 2.81
CA ASP A 28 4.10 -7.13 2.00
C ASP A 28 2.88 -7.20 1.08
N ILE A 29 2.50 -6.07 0.47
CA ILE A 29 1.45 -5.99 -0.56
C ILE A 29 2.06 -5.42 -1.83
N MET A 30 1.96 -6.17 -2.92
CA MET A 30 2.32 -5.68 -4.24
C MET A 30 1.08 -5.13 -4.93
N VAL A 31 1.20 -3.92 -5.46
CA VAL A 31 0.16 -3.21 -6.19
C VAL A 31 0.70 -2.87 -7.56
N VAL A 32 0.25 -3.60 -8.57
CA VAL A 32 0.60 -3.33 -9.97
C VAL A 32 -0.53 -2.53 -10.60
N MET A 33 -0.24 -1.30 -10.92
CA MET A 33 -1.16 -0.37 -11.54
C MET A 33 -1.13 -0.56 -13.06
N PRO A 34 -2.26 -0.40 -13.76
CA PRO A 34 -2.25 -0.26 -15.21
C PRO A 34 -1.54 1.07 -15.54
N HIS A 35 -1.07 1.26 -16.79
CA HIS A 35 -0.35 2.47 -17.24
C HIS A 35 -1.03 3.78 -16.79
N ILE A 36 -0.71 4.23 -15.58
CA ILE A 36 -1.16 5.47 -14.99
C ILE A 36 0.03 6.41 -15.06
N THR A 37 -0.20 7.50 -15.78
CA THR A 37 0.82 8.47 -16.18
C THR A 37 1.40 9.24 -15.01
N ASP A 38 0.67 9.33 -13.88
CA ASP A 38 1.02 10.18 -12.74
C ASP A 38 1.20 9.42 -11.44
N LEU A 39 2.29 8.64 -11.36
CA LEU A 39 2.75 8.00 -10.14
C LEU A 39 2.97 9.01 -8.99
N LYS A 40 3.35 10.25 -9.35
CA LYS A 40 3.53 11.36 -8.42
C LYS A 40 2.28 11.67 -7.61
N VAL A 41 1.11 11.67 -8.25
CA VAL A 41 -0.16 11.97 -7.56
C VAL A 41 -0.46 10.89 -6.53
N ILE A 42 -0.24 9.62 -6.89
CA ILE A 42 -0.41 8.50 -5.97
C ILE A 42 0.58 8.60 -4.82
N ARG A 43 1.86 8.88 -5.09
CA ARG A 43 2.90 9.07 -4.06
C ARG A 43 2.59 10.22 -3.11
N ASP A 44 2.07 11.34 -3.62
CA ASP A 44 1.76 12.54 -2.83
C ASP A 44 0.51 12.33 -1.95
N ASN A 45 -0.47 11.60 -2.48
CA ASN A 45 -1.72 11.31 -1.76
C ASN A 45 -1.67 10.04 -0.91
N LEU A 46 -0.74 9.12 -1.18
CA LEU A 46 -0.60 7.85 -0.46
C LEU A 46 -0.54 8.03 1.05
N PRO A 47 0.33 8.90 1.62
CA PRO A 47 0.39 9.08 3.08
C PRO A 47 -0.96 9.50 3.66
N THR A 48 -1.67 10.39 2.99
CA THR A 48 -2.98 10.90 3.40
C THR A 48 -4.04 9.81 3.31
N ILE A 49 -4.09 9.09 2.18
CA ILE A 49 -5.03 7.99 1.94
C ILE A 49 -4.78 6.88 2.96
N ILE A 50 -3.53 6.45 3.13
CA ILE A 50 -3.15 5.45 4.11
C ILE A 50 -3.53 5.91 5.52
N GLY A 51 -3.24 7.16 5.88
CA GLY A 51 -3.61 7.71 7.19
C GLY A 51 -5.12 7.65 7.43
N GLN A 52 -5.94 8.02 6.45
CA GLN A 52 -7.40 7.95 6.54
C GLN A 52 -7.90 6.50 6.62
N LEU A 53 -7.37 5.61 5.79
CA LEU A 53 -7.75 4.20 5.76
C LEU A 53 -7.30 3.45 7.02
N SER A 54 -6.18 3.85 7.61
CA SER A 54 -5.70 3.26 8.87
C SER A 54 -6.64 3.50 10.05
N LEU A 55 -7.48 4.54 10.01
CA LEU A 55 -8.49 4.80 11.02
C LEU A 55 -9.62 3.76 11.03
N ASP A 56 -9.89 3.12 9.89
CA ASP A 56 -10.90 2.07 9.74
C ASP A 56 -10.38 0.68 10.19
N ILE A 57 -9.07 0.58 10.43
CA ILE A 57 -8.42 -0.67 10.83
C ILE A 57 -8.26 -0.69 12.35
N GLU A 58 -9.17 -1.41 13.02
CA GLU A 58 -9.12 -1.61 14.49
C GLU A 58 -8.00 -2.57 14.94
N GLU A 59 -7.38 -3.28 13.99
CA GLU A 59 -6.29 -4.23 14.25
C GLU A 59 -4.99 -3.50 14.64
N PRO A 60 -4.14 -4.11 15.49
CA PRO A 60 -2.88 -3.51 15.89
C PRO A 60 -2.03 -3.18 14.66
N ALA A 61 -1.59 -1.93 14.58
CA ALA A 61 -0.71 -1.42 13.55
C ALA A 61 0.53 -2.32 13.40
N LYS A 62 0.64 -3.02 12.27
CA LYS A 62 1.81 -3.83 11.93
C LYS A 62 2.62 -3.16 10.82
N ARG A 63 3.93 -3.42 10.82
CA ARG A 63 4.82 -3.08 9.70
C ARG A 63 4.27 -3.73 8.44
N LEU A 64 4.04 -2.93 7.41
CA LEU A 64 3.54 -3.39 6.12
C LEU A 64 4.15 -2.53 5.03
N ARG A 65 4.77 -3.17 4.03
CA ARG A 65 5.33 -2.49 2.87
C ARG A 65 4.39 -2.65 1.68
N PHE A 66 4.04 -1.52 1.07
CA PHE A 66 3.35 -1.48 -0.21
C PHE A 66 4.38 -1.32 -1.30
N ILE A 67 4.39 -2.23 -2.27
CA ILE A 67 5.28 -2.19 -3.43
C ILE A 67 4.40 -1.78 -4.61
N ILE A 68 4.47 -0.51 -4.99
CA ILE A 68 3.63 0.05 -6.06
C ILE A 68 4.43 0.11 -7.36
N LYS A 69 3.87 -0.42 -8.44
CA LYS A 69 4.48 -0.46 -9.77
C LYS A 69 3.50 0.05 -10.82
N ASN A 70 3.91 0.93 -11.74
CA ASN A 70 3.07 1.37 -12.87
C ASN A 70 3.58 0.95 -14.26
N GLY A 71 4.53 0.02 -14.31
CA GLY A 71 5.18 -0.45 -15.55
C GLY A 71 6.42 0.34 -15.97
N TYR A 72 6.57 1.60 -15.51
CA TYR A 72 7.77 2.42 -15.76
C TYR A 72 8.58 2.68 -14.50
N GLU A 73 7.89 2.89 -13.38
CA GLU A 73 8.47 3.21 -12.08
C GLU A 73 7.95 2.22 -11.02
N GLU A 74 8.82 1.95 -10.07
CA GLU A 74 8.53 1.21 -8.85
C GLU A 74 8.91 2.09 -7.67
N PHE A 75 8.04 2.11 -6.67
CA PHE A 75 8.38 2.68 -5.37
C PHE A 75 7.71 1.87 -4.27
N ASP A 76 8.38 1.81 -3.14
CA ASP A 76 7.84 1.22 -1.94
C ASP A 76 7.38 2.29 -0.95
N TYR A 77 6.37 1.93 -0.17
CA TYR A 77 5.85 2.74 0.91
C TYR A 77 5.63 1.85 2.13
N VAL A 78 6.39 2.11 3.19
CA VAL A 78 6.29 1.34 4.44
C VAL A 78 5.39 2.09 5.42
N ILE A 79 4.38 1.39 5.92
CA ILE A 79 3.52 1.88 7.00
C ILE A 79 3.92 1.20 8.31
N ASN A 80 3.85 1.97 9.39
CA ASN A 80 4.39 1.56 10.69
C ASN A 80 5.83 1.04 10.56
N PRO A 81 6.76 1.86 10.01
CA PRO A 81 8.15 1.47 9.86
C PRO A 81 8.72 1.05 11.21
N ASN A 82 9.55 0.00 11.22
CA ASN A 82 10.30 -0.31 12.42
C ASN A 82 11.44 0.69 12.55
N TYR A 83 12.09 0.75 13.73
CA TYR A 83 13.25 1.61 13.95
C TYR A 83 14.33 1.40 12.89
N SER A 84 14.51 0.15 12.43
CA SER A 84 15.44 -0.22 11.35
C SER A 84 15.06 0.32 9.96
N ASP A 85 13.82 0.74 9.73
CA ASP A 85 13.37 1.35 8.48
C ASP A 85 13.49 2.89 8.50
N LEU A 86 13.79 3.49 9.66
CA LEU A 86 13.95 4.95 9.84
C LEU A 86 15.42 5.41 9.72
N GLU A 87 16.37 4.49 9.59
CA GLU A 87 17.81 4.74 9.58
C GLU A 87 18.44 4.79 8.17
N GLU A 88 17.66 5.03 7.12
CA GLU A 88 18.13 5.23 5.74
C GLU A 88 17.90 6.67 5.25
#